data_AF-A0A7G8F2Y1-F1
#
_entry.id   AF-A0A7G8F2Y1-F1
#
_cell.length_a   1.000
_cell.length_b   1.000
_cell.length_c   1.000
_cell.angle_alpha   90.00
_cell.angle_beta   90.00
_cell.angle_gamma   90.00
#
_symmetry.space_group_name_H-M   'P 1'
#
loop_
_entity.id
_entity.type
_entity.pdbx_description
1 polymer ?
#
loop_
_entity_poly.entity_id
_entity_poly.type
_entity_poly.pdbx_seq_one_letter_code
_entity_poly.pdbx_strand_id
1 'polypeptide(L)' 'MSDYEQLLEGLKKVLSIAKANGNKLFIDNIERDIRALEAGEESPIIKEHLTPEERISIDSEQQT' A
#
# COMPACT_ATOMS: atom_id res chain seq x y z
N MET A 1 8.32 2.71 -14.86
CA MET A 1 8.19 2.16 -13.51
C MET A 1 7.10 1.13 -13.55
N SER A 2 7.32 -0.03 -12.94
CA SER A 2 6.27 -1.03 -12.75
C SER A 2 5.23 -0.51 -11.76
N ASP A 3 4.02 -1.04 -11.87
CA ASP A 3 2.87 -0.76 -10.99
C ASP A 3 3.24 -0.98 -9.51
N TYR A 4 4.09 -1.98 -9.26
CA TYR A 4 4.67 -2.30 -7.96
C TYR A 4 5.60 -1.19 -7.43
N GLU A 5 6.49 -0.66 -8.27
CA GLU A 5 7.39 0.44 -7.87
C GLU A 5 6.59 1.71 -7.54
N GLN A 6 5.54 1.99 -8.31
CA GLN A 6 4.65 3.14 -8.08
C GLN A 6 3.87 3.00 -6.76
N LEU A 7 3.34 1.79 -6.48
CA LEU A 7 2.68 1.50 -5.21
C LEU A 7 3.63 1.69 -4.02
N LEU A 8 4.85 1.14 -4.11
CA LEU A 8 5.85 1.24 -3.05
C LEU A 8 6.26 2.70 -2.78
N GLU A 9 6.42 3.50 -3.84
CA GLU A 9 6.70 4.93 -3.73
C GLU A 9 5.53 5.68 -3.07
N GLY A 10 4.28 5.37 -3.46
CA GLY A 10 3.08 5.90 -2.83
C GLY A 10 3.00 5.60 -1.34
N LEU A 11 3.24 4.34 -0.95
CA LEU A 11 3.24 3.91 0.45
C LEU A 11 4.32 4.64 1.27
N LYS A 12 5.53 4.80 0.72
CA LYS A 12 6.61 5.56 1.39
C LYS A 12 6.25 7.02 1.60
N LYS A 13 5.57 7.65 0.64
CA LYS A 13 5.07 9.03 0.76
C LYS A 13 4.01 9.14 1.85
N VAL A 14 3.01 8.26 1.85
CA VAL A 14 1.95 8.26 2.86
C VAL A 14 2.53 7.98 4.26
N LEU A 15 3.51 7.07 4.38
CA LEU A 15 4.20 6.80 5.64
C LEU A 15 4.86 8.06 6.21
N SER A 16 5.51 8.87 5.36
CA SER A 16 6.13 10.12 5.79
C SER A 16 5.10 11.10 6.38
N ILE A 17 3.92 11.20 5.75
CA ILE A 17 2.82 12.05 6.23
C ILE A 17 2.23 11.50 7.53
N ALA A 18 2.03 10.18 7.61
CA ALA A 18 1.52 9.50 8.78
C ALA A 18 2.42 9.70 10.01
N LYS A 19 3.75 9.60 9.82
CA LYS A 19 4.77 9.86 10.85
C LYS A 19 4.71 11.30 11.36
N ALA A 20 4.52 12.27 10.48
CA ALA A 20 4.37 13.67 10.88
C ALA A 20 3.11 13.92 11.72
N ASN A 21 2.04 13.16 11.47
CA ASN A 21 0.75 13.29 12.18
C ASN A 21 0.63 12.41 13.44
N GLY A 22 1.61 11.55 13.72
CA GLY A 22 1.60 10.70 14.91
C GLY A 22 0.52 9.60 14.95
N ASN A 23 -0.03 9.21 13.80
CA ASN A 23 -1.05 8.16 13.74
C ASN A 23 -0.42 6.76 13.81
N LYS A 24 -0.08 6.32 15.02
CA LYS A 24 0.71 5.10 15.26
C LYS A 24 0.12 3.84 14.61
N LEU A 25 -1.19 3.62 14.70
CA LEU A 25 -1.81 2.42 14.13
C LEU A 25 -1.70 2.40 12.59
N PHE A 26 -1.88 3.56 11.96
CA PHE A 26 -1.74 3.70 10.52
C PHE A 26 -0.28 3.55 10.05
N ILE A 27 0.67 4.09 10.83
CA ILE A 27 2.12 3.92 10.60
C ILE A 27 2.49 2.44 10.63
N ASP A 28 2.12 1.74 11.71
CA ASP A 28 2.46 0.32 11.92
C ASP A 28 1.94 -0.55 10.76
N ASN A 29 0.74 -0.21 10.24
CA ASN A 29 0.12 -0.88 9.10
C ASN A 29 0.88 -0.66 7.78
N ILE A 30 1.22 0.59 7.43
CA ILE A 30 1.96 0.88 6.19
C ILE A 30 3.38 0.29 6.24
N GLU A 31 4.03 0.31 7.39
CA GLU A 31 5.35 -0.31 7.54
C GLU A 31 5.31 -1.84 7.39
N ARG A 32 4.17 -2.49 7.71
CA ARG A 32 3.98 -3.92 7.43
C ARG A 32 3.83 -4.17 5.93
N ASP A 33 3.03 -3.35 5.25
CA ASP A 33 2.80 -3.46 3.81
C ASP A 33 4.07 -3.21 2.98
N ILE A 34 4.84 -2.16 3.31
CA ILE A 34 6.11 -1.88 2.66
C ILE A 34 7.07 -3.06 2.79
N ARG A 35 7.17 -3.67 3.98
CA ARG A 35 8.05 -4.83 4.22
C ARG A 35 7.65 -6.05 3.40
N ALA A 36 6.34 -6.34 3.33
CA ALA A 36 5.83 -7.45 2.53
C ALA A 36 6.13 -7.22 1.04
N LEU A 37 5.81 -6.03 0.54
CA LEU A 37 6.09 -5.65 -0.84
C LEU A 37 7.59 -5.77 -1.15
N GLU A 38 8.47 -5.17 -0.33
CA GLU A 38 9.94 -5.22 -0.53
C GLU A 38 10.51 -6.66 -0.51
N ALA A 39 9.81 -7.60 0.15
CA ALA A 39 10.14 -9.03 0.14
C ALA A 39 9.61 -9.79 -1.09
N GLY A 40 8.85 -9.13 -1.97
CA GLY A 40 8.17 -9.75 -3.11
C GLY A 40 6.85 -10.43 -2.74
N GLU A 41 6.30 -10.13 -1.56
CA GLU A 41 5.03 -10.65 -1.08
C GLU A 41 3.88 -9.66 -1.36
N GLU A 42 2.65 -10.17 -1.39
CA GLU A 42 1.45 -9.32 -1.51
C GLU A 42 1.27 -8.43 -0.27
N SER A 43 0.72 -7.22 -0.44
CA SER A 43 0.33 -6.39 0.71
C SER A 43 -0.71 -7.13 1.58
N PRO A 44 -0.43 -7.33 2.88
CA PRO A 44 -1.34 -7.96 3.81
C PRO A 44 -2.69 -7.23 3.92
N ILE A 45 -2.73 -5.90 3.83
CA ILE A 45 -3.99 -5.15 3.87
C ILE A 45 -4.82 -5.37 2.60
N ILE A 46 -4.18 -5.41 1.43
CA ILE A 46 -4.86 -5.71 0.15
C ILE A 46 -5.47 -7.12 0.20
N LYS A 47 -4.80 -8.06 0.86
CA LYS A 47 -5.26 -9.46 0.98
C LYS A 47 -6.35 -9.66 2.03
N GLU A 48 -6.22 -9.00 3.19
CA GLU A 48 -7.09 -9.21 4.35
C GLU A 48 -8.31 -8.27 4.40
N HIS A 49 -8.23 -7.08 3.79
CA HIS A 49 -9.19 -6.01 4.04
C HIS A 49 -9.84 -5.39 2.81
N LEU A 50 -9.37 -5.68 1.58
CA LEU A 50 -10.09 -5.24 0.38
C LEU A 50 -11.07 -6.31 -0.08
N THR A 51 -12.31 -5.88 -0.29
CA THR A 51 -13.33 -6.67 -0.98
C THR A 51 -12.92 -6.93 -2.44
N PRO A 52 -13.45 -7.99 -3.09
CA PRO A 52 -13.20 -8.24 -4.50
C PRO A 52 -13.47 -7.02 -5.39
N GLU A 53 -14.49 -6.24 -5.08
CA GLU A 53 -14.87 -5.01 -5.79
C GLU A 53 -13.82 -3.91 -5.63
N GLU A 54 -13.29 -3.73 -4.41
CA GLU A 54 -12.22 -2.75 -4.15
C GLU A 54 -10.90 -3.14 -4.81
N ARG A 55 -10.64 -4.44 -5.02
CA ARG A 55 -9.46 -4.91 -5.79
C ARG A 55 -9.56 -4.55 -7.28
N ILE A 56 -10.74 -4.70 -7.88
CA ILE A 56 -10.96 -4.43 -9.31
C ILE A 56 -10.81 -2.93 -9.62
N SER A 57 -11.23 -2.05 -8.70
CA SER A 57 -11.06 -0.60 -8.88
C SER A 57 -9.59 -0.16 -8.93
N ILE A 58 -8.69 -0.84 -8.20
CA ILE A 58 -7.25 -0.52 -8.20
C ILE A 58 -6.60 -0.97 -9.52
N ASP A 59 -7.01 -2.12 -10.05
CA ASP A 59 -6.56 -2.60 -11.37
C ASP A 59 -7.09 -1.71 -12.52
N SER A 60 -8.27 -1.11 -12.34
CA SER A 60 -8.93 -0.28 -13.36
C SER A 60 -8.32 1.12 -13.48
N GLU A 61 -7.66 1.64 -12.45
CA GLU A 61 -6.97 2.94 -12.51
C GLU A 61 -5.56 2.85 -13.13
N GLN A 62 -5.08 1.65 -13.51
CA GLN A 62 -3.77 1.45 -14.18
C GLN A 62 -3.88 1.31 -15.71
N GLN A 63 -5.07 1.51 -16.29
CA GLN A 63 -5.29 1.53 -17.75
C GLN A 63 -6.04 2.79 -18.21
N THR A 64 -5.39 3.96 -18.14
CA THR A 64 -5.72 5.11 -19.01
C THR A 64 -4.47 5.87 -19.39
#